data_AF-A0A2N2B1M0-F1
#
_entry.id   AF-A0A2N2B1M0-F1
#
_cell.length_a   1.000
_cell.length_b   1.000
_cell.length_c   1.000
_cell.angle_alpha   90.00
_cell.angle_beta   90.00
_cell.angle_gamma   90.00
#
_symmetry.space_group_name_H-M   'P 1'
#
loop_
_entity.id
_entity.type
_entity.pdbx_description
1 polymer ?
#
loop_
_entity_poly.entity_id
_entity_poly.type
_entity_poly.pdbx_seq_one_letter_code
_entity_poly.pdbx_strand_id
1 'polypeptide(L)'
;MGSYIGMGLVYNGIPENGLESELKNVVNFLISHNGSINNIKFSKDRHGNEWTETIIDNKENENFYSYLSNGYFGQLHLICNILSIQKLNVYIRIEKNKNFFGLLLDISEEELIGTASIEDIGKITDNIIEFLNELYGFTVFAYAFCDNEAEIQYSPIEFQSQSLNEDIYSIVAIPDLENKNKLKIIKSNWHIDGLTTRII
;
A
#
# COMPACT_ATOMS: atom_id res chain seq x y z
N MET A 1 -16.93 10.81 3.78
CA MET A 1 -15.71 10.00 3.52
C MET A 1 -15.01 9.91 4.86
N GLY A 2 -14.83 8.70 5.37
CA GLY A 2 -14.12 8.47 6.63
C GLY A 2 -12.62 8.54 6.40
N SER A 3 -11.88 8.67 7.50
CA SER A 3 -10.42 8.60 7.51
C SER A 3 -9.94 7.18 7.16
N TYR A 4 -8.72 7.09 6.62
CA TYR A 4 -8.10 5.83 6.23
C TYR A 4 -6.63 5.81 6.63
N ILE A 5 -6.09 4.61 6.82
CA ILE A 5 -4.67 4.37 6.97
C ILE A 5 -4.13 3.95 5.60
N GLY A 6 -3.23 4.77 5.06
CA GLY A 6 -2.59 4.55 3.76
C GLY A 6 -1.28 3.79 3.94
N MET A 7 -1.13 2.66 3.26
CA MET A 7 0.14 1.93 3.15
C MET A 7 0.67 2.01 1.72
N GLY A 8 1.73 2.80 1.50
CA GLY A 8 2.33 2.96 0.18
C GLY A 8 3.51 2.02 -0.05
N LEU A 9 3.53 1.37 -1.21
CA LEU A 9 4.67 0.63 -1.74
C LEU A 9 5.20 1.39 -2.96
N VAL A 10 6.43 1.89 -2.90
CA VAL A 10 6.97 2.76 -3.95
C VAL A 10 8.13 2.09 -4.65
N TYR A 11 8.08 2.06 -5.98
CA TYR A 11 8.99 1.31 -6.84
C TYR A 11 9.84 2.24 -7.69
N ASN A 12 11.10 1.83 -7.92
CA ASN A 12 11.94 2.49 -8.91
C ASN A 12 11.49 2.14 -10.33
N GLY A 13 11.64 3.09 -11.24
CA GLY A 13 11.58 2.83 -12.67
C GLY A 13 10.28 3.28 -13.34
N ILE A 14 10.27 3.08 -14.65
CA ILE A 14 9.19 3.52 -15.53
C ILE A 14 7.99 2.55 -15.34
N PRO A 15 6.77 3.06 -15.05
CA PRO A 15 5.61 2.22 -14.76
C PRO A 15 5.35 1.11 -15.79
N GLU A 16 5.51 1.42 -17.07
CA GLU A 16 5.30 0.51 -18.20
C GLU A 16 6.18 -0.75 -18.14
N ASN A 17 7.29 -0.72 -17.40
CA ASN A 17 8.23 -1.83 -17.33
C ASN A 17 7.98 -2.80 -16.16
N GLY A 18 7.16 -2.44 -15.17
CA GLY A 18 7.07 -3.22 -13.93
C GLY A 18 5.79 -3.10 -13.11
N LEU A 19 4.94 -2.10 -13.37
CA LEU A 19 3.72 -1.89 -12.60
C LEU A 19 2.79 -3.10 -12.65
N GLU A 20 2.60 -3.68 -13.85
CA GLU A 20 1.69 -4.82 -14.01
C GLU A 20 2.16 -6.04 -13.22
N SER A 21 3.46 -6.34 -13.25
CA SER A 21 4.04 -7.45 -12.50
C SER A 21 3.97 -7.22 -10.99
N GLU A 22 4.29 -6.02 -10.51
CA GLU A 22 4.25 -5.75 -9.07
C GLU A 22 2.82 -5.69 -8.52
N LEU A 23 1.88 -5.14 -9.31
CA LEU A 23 0.46 -5.21 -8.96
C LEU A 23 -0.01 -6.67 -8.87
N LYS A 24 0.37 -7.52 -9.82
CA LYS A 24 0.05 -8.95 -9.79
C LYS A 24 0.67 -9.64 -8.57
N ASN A 25 1.91 -9.31 -8.21
CA ASN A 25 2.58 -9.85 -7.03
C ASN A 25 1.83 -9.50 -5.73
N VAL A 26 1.50 -8.21 -5.54
CA VAL A 26 0.76 -7.73 -4.37
C VAL A 26 -0.63 -8.36 -4.30
N VAL A 27 -1.37 -8.39 -5.41
CA VAL A 27 -2.71 -8.99 -5.44
C VAL A 27 -2.66 -10.48 -5.16
N ASN A 28 -1.71 -11.22 -5.74
CA ASN A 28 -1.52 -12.65 -5.46
C ASN A 28 -1.22 -12.92 -3.99
N PHE A 29 -0.39 -12.06 -3.36
CA PHE A 29 -0.13 -12.13 -1.94
C PHE A 29 -1.41 -11.92 -1.10
N LEU A 30 -2.25 -10.94 -1.44
CA LEU A 30 -3.51 -10.74 -0.75
C LEU A 30 -4.49 -11.90 -0.98
N ILE A 31 -4.50 -12.49 -2.18
CA ILE A 31 -5.30 -13.68 -2.50
C ILE A 31 -4.83 -14.90 -1.68
N SER A 32 -3.51 -15.09 -1.49
CA SER A 32 -3.00 -16.18 -0.64
C SER A 32 -3.40 -16.02 0.83
N HIS A 33 -3.82 -14.82 1.23
CA HIS A 33 -4.38 -14.48 2.53
C HIS A 33 -5.92 -14.51 2.53
N ASN A 34 -6.50 -15.54 1.90
CA ASN A 34 -7.95 -15.69 1.71
C ASN A 34 -8.61 -14.46 1.06
N GLY A 35 -7.89 -13.81 0.14
CA GLY A 35 -8.36 -12.63 -0.56
C GLY A 35 -9.32 -12.96 -1.70
N SER A 36 -10.32 -12.12 -1.89
CA SER A 36 -11.18 -12.10 -3.08
C SER A 36 -11.24 -10.69 -3.66
N ILE A 37 -11.04 -10.57 -4.97
CA ILE A 37 -11.22 -9.31 -5.68
C ILE A 37 -12.72 -9.11 -5.86
N ASN A 38 -13.25 -7.99 -5.40
CA ASN A 38 -14.68 -7.68 -5.54
C ASN A 38 -14.94 -6.77 -6.74
N ASN A 39 -14.09 -5.77 -6.91
CA ASN A 39 -14.34 -4.70 -7.85
C ASN A 39 -13.04 -4.09 -8.36
N ILE A 40 -13.06 -3.66 -9.62
CA ILE A 40 -12.00 -2.87 -10.22
C ILE A 40 -12.61 -1.62 -10.83
N LYS A 41 -11.87 -0.51 -10.77
CA LYS A 41 -12.20 0.68 -11.54
C LYS A 41 -10.96 1.31 -12.12
N PHE A 42 -11.06 1.78 -13.35
CA PHE A 42 -9.98 2.49 -14.01
C PHE A 42 -10.53 3.63 -14.85
N SER A 43 -9.75 4.70 -14.95
CA SER A 43 -10.10 5.84 -15.77
C SER A 43 -9.52 5.72 -17.18
N LYS A 44 -10.37 6.02 -18.17
CA LYS A 44 -10.02 6.04 -19.60
C LYS A 44 -9.40 7.37 -20.04
N ASP A 45 -9.47 8.40 -19.21
CA ASP A 45 -8.99 9.73 -19.52
C ASP A 45 -8.06 10.30 -18.44
N ARG A 46 -7.18 11.19 -18.86
CA ARG A 46 -6.18 11.81 -17.99
C ARG A 46 -6.74 12.73 -16.90
N HIS A 47 -8.01 13.10 -16.99
CA HIS A 47 -8.68 13.99 -16.05
C HIS A 47 -9.54 13.23 -15.03
N GLY A 48 -9.69 11.90 -15.17
CA GLY A 48 -10.46 11.11 -14.21
C GLY A 48 -11.97 11.32 -14.32
N ASN A 49 -12.48 11.66 -15.50
CA ASN A 49 -13.91 11.94 -15.70
C ASN A 49 -14.69 10.70 -16.16
N GLU A 50 -14.05 9.81 -16.90
CA GLU A 50 -14.62 8.59 -17.49
C GLU A 50 -14.03 7.37 -16.80
N TRP A 51 -14.82 6.79 -15.90
CA TRP A 51 -14.47 5.57 -15.18
C TRP A 51 -15.17 4.36 -15.79
N THR A 52 -14.45 3.27 -15.89
CA THR A 52 -15.03 1.94 -16.11
C THR A 52 -14.89 1.15 -14.83
N GLU A 53 -16.01 0.65 -14.34
CA GLU A 53 -16.10 -0.15 -13.12
C GLU A 53 -16.57 -1.55 -13.48
N THR A 54 -16.00 -2.57 -12.85
CA THR A 54 -16.33 -3.97 -13.13
C THR A 54 -16.26 -4.78 -11.85
N ILE A 55 -17.40 -5.36 -11.49
CA ILE A 55 -17.48 -6.35 -10.41
C ILE A 55 -16.88 -7.65 -10.95
N ILE A 56 -15.87 -8.16 -10.27
CA ILE A 56 -15.20 -9.41 -10.66
C ILE A 56 -15.75 -10.53 -9.80
N ASP A 57 -16.49 -11.45 -10.40
CA ASP A 57 -16.96 -12.66 -9.72
C ASP A 57 -16.00 -13.83 -9.99
N ASN A 58 -14.85 -13.82 -9.29
CA ASN A 58 -13.84 -14.89 -9.11
C ASN A 58 -13.43 -15.80 -10.30
N LYS A 59 -13.86 -15.52 -11.53
CA LYS A 59 -13.62 -16.36 -12.71
C LYS A 59 -13.29 -15.49 -13.91
N GLU A 60 -12.06 -15.68 -14.40
CA GLU A 60 -11.66 -15.51 -15.80
C GLU A 60 -11.35 -14.11 -16.37
N ASN A 61 -10.68 -13.21 -15.65
CA ASN A 61 -10.00 -12.13 -16.38
C ASN A 61 -8.66 -11.72 -15.76
N GLU A 62 -7.59 -12.48 -16.01
CA GLU A 62 -6.22 -11.99 -15.74
C GLU A 62 -5.90 -10.68 -16.50
N ASN A 63 -6.68 -10.31 -17.52
CA ASN A 63 -6.44 -9.11 -18.33
C ASN A 63 -6.67 -7.79 -17.59
N PHE A 64 -7.28 -7.75 -16.40
CA PHE A 64 -7.51 -6.47 -15.72
C PHE A 64 -6.23 -5.79 -15.23
N TYR A 65 -5.17 -6.56 -14.93
CA TYR A 65 -3.88 -5.99 -14.53
C TYR A 65 -3.35 -5.06 -15.63
N SER A 66 -3.50 -5.45 -16.89
CA SER A 66 -3.13 -4.62 -18.03
C SER A 66 -3.98 -3.34 -18.14
N TYR A 67 -5.28 -3.41 -17.85
CA TYR A 67 -6.16 -2.23 -17.88
C TYR A 67 -5.81 -1.23 -16.76
N LEU A 68 -5.54 -1.73 -15.55
CA LEU A 68 -5.14 -0.92 -14.41
C LEU A 68 -3.75 -0.29 -14.61
N SER A 69 -2.83 -1.04 -15.20
CA SER A 69 -1.46 -0.59 -15.46
C SER A 69 -1.41 0.45 -16.58
N ASN A 70 -2.16 0.25 -17.67
CA ASN A 70 -2.16 1.13 -18.85
C ASN A 70 -3.15 2.30 -18.76
N GLY A 71 -4.17 2.24 -17.89
CA GLY A 71 -5.13 3.34 -17.70
C GLY A 71 -4.48 4.58 -17.08
N TYR A 72 -5.18 5.70 -16.93
CA TYR A 72 -4.60 6.88 -16.27
C TYR A 72 -4.62 6.76 -14.75
N PHE A 73 -5.76 6.32 -14.21
CA PHE A 73 -5.98 6.03 -12.80
C PHE A 73 -6.53 4.62 -12.66
N GLY A 74 -6.19 3.94 -11.57
CA GLY A 74 -6.66 2.59 -11.29
C GLY A 74 -6.88 2.39 -9.80
N GLN A 75 -7.96 1.71 -9.46
CA GLN A 75 -8.23 1.21 -8.12
C GLN A 75 -8.79 -0.21 -8.20
N LEU A 76 -8.36 -1.04 -7.27
CA LEU A 76 -8.82 -2.41 -7.11
C LEU A 76 -9.25 -2.62 -5.66
N HIS A 77 -10.42 -3.21 -5.44
CA HIS A 77 -10.99 -3.48 -4.12
C HIS A 77 -10.98 -4.99 -3.87
N LEU A 78 -10.37 -5.38 -2.75
CA LEU A 78 -10.38 -6.75 -2.25
C LEU A 78 -10.94 -6.81 -0.83
N ILE A 79 -11.39 -8.01 -0.48
CA ILE A 79 -11.59 -8.43 0.90
C ILE A 79 -10.59 -9.55 1.20
N CYS A 80 -9.80 -9.43 2.27
CA CYS A 80 -8.79 -10.44 2.63
C CYS A 80 -8.61 -10.57 4.15
N ASN A 81 -7.78 -11.52 4.58
CA ASN A 81 -7.44 -11.77 5.98
C ASN A 81 -5.98 -11.39 6.24
N ILE A 82 -5.73 -10.13 6.59
CA ILE A 82 -4.39 -9.59 6.87
C ILE A 82 -4.42 -8.79 8.18
N LEU A 83 -3.25 -8.46 8.74
CA LEU A 83 -3.12 -7.64 9.95
C LEU A 83 -3.88 -8.21 11.16
N SER A 84 -4.09 -9.53 11.20
CA SER A 84 -4.92 -10.23 12.18
C SER A 84 -6.41 -9.86 12.17
N ILE A 85 -6.90 -9.27 11.08
CA ILE A 85 -8.32 -8.91 10.87
C ILE A 85 -8.90 -9.80 9.77
N GLN A 86 -10.09 -10.37 10.02
CA GLN A 86 -10.80 -11.18 9.04
C GLN A 86 -11.69 -10.31 8.16
N LYS A 87 -11.75 -10.62 6.86
CA LYS A 87 -12.59 -9.93 5.88
C LYS A 87 -12.35 -8.41 5.83
N LEU A 88 -11.09 -8.01 5.95
CA LEU A 88 -10.68 -6.61 5.87
C LEU A 88 -10.87 -6.08 4.45
N ASN A 89 -11.49 -4.91 4.30
CA ASN A 89 -11.56 -4.22 3.02
C ASN A 89 -10.24 -3.51 2.72
N VAL A 90 -9.67 -3.81 1.56
CA VAL A 90 -8.42 -3.18 1.08
C VAL A 90 -8.66 -2.60 -0.29
N TYR A 91 -8.36 -1.31 -0.45
CA TYR A 91 -8.36 -0.64 -1.74
C TYR A 91 -6.92 -0.40 -2.18
N ILE A 92 -6.53 -0.99 -3.31
CA ILE A 92 -5.24 -0.71 -3.94
C ILE A 92 -5.45 0.41 -4.96
N ARG A 93 -4.92 1.61 -4.69
CA ARG A 93 -4.79 2.68 -5.68
C ARG A 93 -3.43 2.61 -6.36
N ILE A 94 -3.41 2.97 -7.64
CA ILE A 94 -2.21 2.98 -8.46
C ILE A 94 -1.81 4.42 -8.73
N GLU A 95 -0.57 4.77 -8.40
CA GLU A 95 0.01 6.05 -8.73
C GLU A 95 1.17 5.91 -9.70
N LYS A 96 1.15 6.73 -10.74
CA LYS A 96 2.11 6.68 -11.84
C LYS A 96 2.79 8.02 -11.99
N ASN A 97 4.11 8.00 -11.98
CA ASN A 97 4.95 9.13 -12.30
C ASN A 97 5.95 8.75 -13.39
N LYS A 98 6.65 9.74 -13.96
CA LYS A 98 7.54 9.52 -15.11
C LYS A 98 8.67 8.52 -14.83
N ASN A 99 9.15 8.46 -13.59
CA ASN A 99 10.36 7.72 -13.20
C ASN A 99 10.15 6.76 -12.03
N PHE A 100 8.93 6.68 -11.52
CA PHE A 100 8.55 5.79 -10.42
C PHE A 100 7.05 5.52 -10.47
N PHE A 101 6.61 4.48 -9.79
CA PHE A 101 5.20 4.19 -9.55
C PHE A 101 5.02 3.69 -8.14
N GLY A 102 3.77 3.67 -7.68
CA GLY A 102 3.45 3.08 -6.40
C GLY A 102 2.06 2.48 -6.33
N LEU A 103 1.91 1.63 -5.33
CA LEU A 103 0.67 0.96 -4.97
C LEU A 103 0.33 1.40 -3.55
N LEU A 104 -0.81 2.08 -3.40
CA LEU A 104 -1.33 2.55 -2.11
C LEU A 104 -2.44 1.60 -1.67
N LEU A 105 -2.21 0.90 -0.56
CA LEU A 105 -3.21 0.06 0.10
C LEU A 105 -3.92 0.92 1.14
N ASP A 106 -5.13 1.36 0.83
CA ASP A 106 -5.97 2.12 1.75
C ASP A 106 -6.88 1.16 2.52
N ILE A 107 -6.88 1.32 3.85
CA ILE A 107 -7.73 0.58 4.78
C ILE A 107 -8.47 1.61 5.63
N SER A 108 -9.78 1.41 5.83
CA SER A 108 -10.57 2.29 6.70
C SER A 108 -9.95 2.37 8.10
N GLU A 109 -9.80 3.59 8.64
CA GLU A 109 -9.32 3.77 10.02
C GLU A 109 -10.27 3.08 11.01
N GLU A 110 -11.58 3.08 10.73
CA GLU A 110 -12.58 2.42 11.56
C GLU A 110 -12.41 0.90 11.59
N GLU A 111 -12.04 0.28 10.46
CA GLU A 111 -11.81 -1.17 10.39
C GLU A 111 -10.48 -1.59 11.02
N LEU A 112 -9.45 -0.75 10.90
CA LEU A 112 -8.10 -1.08 11.37
C LEU A 112 -7.87 -0.70 12.83
N ILE A 113 -8.26 0.52 13.22
CA ILE A 113 -8.03 1.11 14.55
C ILE A 113 -9.35 1.15 15.34
N GLY A 114 -10.44 1.60 14.73
CA GLY A 114 -11.75 1.68 15.39
C GLY A 114 -11.70 2.47 16.70
N THR A 115 -12.03 1.82 17.82
CA THR A 115 -11.95 2.39 19.18
C THR A 115 -10.77 1.82 19.97
N ALA A 116 -9.66 1.46 19.30
CA ALA A 116 -8.49 0.87 19.93
C ALA A 116 -7.88 1.77 21.02
N SER A 117 -7.34 1.13 22.05
CA SER A 117 -6.49 1.84 23.03
C SER A 117 -5.12 2.14 22.43
N ILE A 118 -4.35 3.03 23.05
CA ILE A 118 -2.96 3.33 22.63
C ILE A 118 -2.09 2.06 22.59
N GLU A 119 -2.27 1.16 23.56
CA GLU A 119 -1.55 -0.13 23.59
C GLU A 119 -1.90 -1.00 22.38
N ASP A 120 -3.16 -0.98 21.96
CA ASP A 120 -3.62 -1.73 20.80
C ASP A 120 -3.15 -1.10 19.48
N ILE A 121 -3.05 0.23 19.40
CA ILE A 121 -2.40 0.92 18.26
C ILE A 121 -0.93 0.52 18.13
N GLY A 122 -0.24 0.30 19.26
CA GLY A 122 1.09 -0.29 19.29
C GLY A 122 1.14 -1.67 18.64
N LYS A 123 0.24 -2.58 19.02
CA LYS A 123 0.16 -3.93 18.42
C LYS A 123 -0.21 -3.88 16.94
N ILE A 124 -1.13 -3.00 16.53
CA ILE A 124 -1.50 -2.81 15.13
C ILE A 124 -0.29 -2.34 14.32
N THR A 125 0.52 -1.41 14.86
CA THR A 125 1.78 -1.00 14.23
C THR A 125 2.69 -2.20 13.99
N ASP A 126 2.84 -3.08 14.98
CA ASP A 126 3.72 -4.25 14.84
C ASP A 126 3.16 -5.27 13.83
N ASN A 127 1.83 -5.48 13.80
CA ASN A 127 1.17 -6.29 12.76
C ASN A 127 1.40 -5.72 11.35
N ILE A 128 1.39 -4.40 11.18
CA ILE A 128 1.71 -3.74 9.90
C ILE A 128 3.16 -3.99 9.50
N ILE A 129 4.08 -3.94 10.45
CA ILE A 129 5.50 -4.22 10.19
C ILE A 129 5.70 -5.68 9.77
N GLU A 130 5.06 -6.63 10.46
CA GLU A 130 5.10 -8.04 10.09
C GLU A 130 4.53 -8.25 8.68
N PHE A 131 3.39 -7.64 8.38
CA PHE A 131 2.78 -7.66 7.05
C PHE A 131 3.71 -7.11 5.96
N LEU A 132 4.36 -5.97 6.20
CA LEU A 132 5.31 -5.39 5.23
C LEU A 132 6.52 -6.31 4.99
N ASN A 133 7.04 -6.93 6.05
CA ASN A 133 8.15 -7.89 5.93
C ASN A 133 7.74 -9.13 5.13
N GLU A 134 6.54 -9.66 5.36
CA GLU A 134 6.03 -10.81 4.61
C GLU A 134 5.79 -10.45 3.14
N LEU A 135 5.16 -9.30 2.89
CA LEU A 135 4.87 -8.79 1.55
C LEU A 135 6.14 -8.54 0.74
N TYR A 136 7.23 -8.09 1.38
CA TYR A 136 8.52 -7.90 0.71
C TYR A 136 9.12 -9.21 0.16
N GLY A 137 8.70 -10.37 0.66
CA GLY A 137 9.04 -11.67 0.07
C GLY A 137 8.38 -11.93 -1.30
N PHE A 138 7.35 -11.16 -1.65
CA PHE A 138 6.58 -11.31 -2.90
C PHE A 138 6.80 -10.14 -3.87
N THR A 139 7.14 -8.95 -3.36
CA THR A 139 7.35 -7.75 -4.16
C THR A 139 8.56 -6.95 -3.64
N VAL A 140 9.33 -6.36 -4.56
CA VAL A 140 10.56 -5.63 -4.22
C VAL A 140 10.39 -4.13 -4.46
N PHE A 141 9.80 -3.45 -3.49
CA PHE A 141 9.69 -1.99 -3.48
C PHE A 141 11.00 -1.31 -3.06
N ALA A 142 11.18 -0.05 -3.46
CA ALA A 142 12.31 0.79 -3.08
C ALA A 142 12.17 1.31 -1.64
N TYR A 143 10.95 1.64 -1.24
CA TYR A 143 10.56 1.86 0.16
C TYR A 143 9.05 1.65 0.29
N ALA A 144 8.61 1.40 1.52
CA ALA A 144 7.21 1.40 1.89
C ALA A 144 6.98 2.33 3.08
N PHE A 145 5.76 2.81 3.22
CA PHE A 145 5.34 3.63 4.35
C PHE A 145 3.94 3.29 4.81
N CYS A 146 3.60 3.71 6.02
CA CYS A 146 2.24 3.66 6.55
C CYS A 146 1.99 4.91 7.40
N ASP A 147 0.90 5.63 7.15
CA ASP A 147 0.45 6.75 7.98
C ASP A 147 -1.06 7.03 7.80
N ASN A 148 -1.60 7.91 8.63
CA ASN A 148 -2.96 8.44 8.49
C ASN A 148 -3.08 9.24 7.18
N GLU A 149 -4.08 8.91 6.36
CA GLU A 149 -4.40 9.56 5.08
C GLU A 149 -3.18 9.76 4.17
N ALA A 150 -2.27 8.78 4.19
CA ALA A 150 -0.97 8.90 3.57
C ALA A 150 -1.02 8.77 2.04
N GLU A 151 -0.28 9.64 1.36
CA GLU A 151 -0.10 9.65 -0.09
C GLU A 151 1.40 9.54 -0.46
N ILE A 152 1.71 9.19 -1.71
CA ILE A 152 3.11 9.14 -2.17
C ILE A 152 3.59 10.55 -2.50
N GLN A 153 4.39 11.12 -1.60
CA GLN A 153 4.89 12.49 -1.73
C GLN A 153 6.27 12.57 -2.40
N TYR A 154 7.03 11.49 -2.37
CA TYR A 154 8.44 11.48 -2.76
C TYR A 154 8.72 10.39 -3.79
N SER A 155 9.58 10.69 -4.77
CA SER A 155 10.21 9.62 -5.56
C SER A 155 11.23 8.85 -4.68
N PRO A 156 11.62 7.63 -5.05
CA PRO A 156 12.66 6.89 -4.32
C PRO A 156 13.98 7.65 -4.14
N ILE A 157 14.38 8.48 -5.11
CA ILE A 157 15.60 9.29 -5.05
C ILE A 157 15.45 10.44 -4.04
N GLU A 158 14.31 11.14 -4.08
CA GLU A 158 14.01 12.21 -3.11
C GLU A 158 13.87 11.64 -1.70
N PHE A 159 13.22 10.48 -1.57
CA PHE A 159 13.09 9.78 -0.31
C PHE A 159 14.46 9.47 0.30
N GLN A 160 15.41 8.93 -0.48
CA GLN A 160 16.77 8.64 0.02
C GLN A 160 17.54 9.87 0.47
N SER A 161 17.29 11.05 -0.14
CA SER A 161 17.98 12.28 0.24
C SER A 161 17.36 12.98 1.46
N GLN A 162 16.05 12.83 1.69
CA GLN A 162 15.31 13.51 2.77
C GLN A 162 15.07 12.64 4.01
N SER A 163 14.75 11.36 3.84
CA SER A 163 14.36 10.44 4.94
C SER A 163 15.44 10.19 5.98
N LEU A 164 16.68 10.59 5.71
CA LEU A 164 17.76 10.51 6.68
C LEU A 164 17.69 11.61 7.75
N ASN A 165 16.86 12.64 7.56
CA ASN A 165 16.86 13.85 8.40
C ASN A 165 15.51 14.21 9.04
N GLU A 166 14.38 13.65 8.56
CA GLU A 166 13.04 14.04 9.04
C GLU A 166 12.12 12.81 9.19
N ASP A 167 11.26 12.86 10.20
CA ASP A 167 10.13 11.96 10.32
C ASP A 167 9.07 12.40 9.30
N ILE A 168 8.87 11.61 8.24
CA ILE A 168 7.97 11.94 7.12
C ILE A 168 6.66 11.12 7.20
N TYR A 169 6.75 9.90 7.72
CA TYR A 169 5.62 8.97 7.87
C TYR A 169 5.71 8.26 9.22
N SER A 170 4.56 7.88 9.79
CA SER A 170 4.45 7.07 11.02
C SER A 170 5.33 5.83 11.03
N ILE A 171 5.35 5.10 9.92
CA ILE A 171 6.21 3.94 9.69
C ILE A 171 6.82 4.08 8.30
N VAL A 172 8.12 3.81 8.21
CA VAL A 172 8.83 3.61 6.96
C VAL A 172 9.53 2.25 7.02
N ALA A 173 9.44 1.49 5.92
CA ALA A 173 10.20 0.27 5.73
C ALA A 173 11.08 0.39 4.47
N ILE A 174 12.39 0.17 4.63
CA ILE A 174 13.37 0.29 3.55
C ILE A 174 14.09 -1.05 3.41
N PRO A 175 14.29 -1.58 2.19
CA PRO A 175 15.16 -2.73 1.96
C PRO A 175 16.53 -2.60 2.64
N ASP A 176 16.91 -3.62 3.39
CA ASP A 176 18.24 -3.72 3.97
C ASP A 176 19.25 -4.11 2.88
N LEU A 177 20.22 -3.23 2.62
CA LEU A 177 21.25 -3.44 1.60
C LEU A 177 22.21 -4.58 1.95
N GLU A 178 22.38 -4.90 3.23
CA GLU A 178 23.23 -5.99 3.70
C GLU A 178 22.46 -7.32 3.76
N ASN A 179 21.15 -7.26 4.02
CA ASN A 179 20.28 -8.43 4.08
C ASN A 179 19.07 -8.27 3.15
N LYS A 180 19.23 -8.71 1.90
CA LYS A 180 18.25 -8.53 0.80
C LYS A 180 16.85 -9.08 1.06
N ASN A 181 16.62 -9.82 2.14
CA ASN A 181 15.31 -10.37 2.52
C ASN A 181 14.74 -9.73 3.78
N LYS A 182 15.29 -8.58 4.22
CA LYS A 182 14.83 -7.86 5.41
C LYS A 182 14.55 -6.40 5.10
N LEU A 183 13.63 -5.85 5.87
CA LEU A 183 13.36 -4.43 5.90
C LEU A 183 13.99 -3.80 7.15
N LYS A 184 14.68 -2.68 6.96
CA LYS A 184 14.96 -1.73 8.02
C LYS A 184 13.70 -0.91 8.28
N ILE A 185 13.20 -0.98 9.50
CA ILE A 185 12.02 -0.24 9.94
C ILE A 185 12.43 1.03 10.68
N ILE A 186 11.82 2.15 10.30
CA ILE A 186 11.94 3.44 10.98
C ILE A 186 10.52 3.80 11.45
N LYS A 187 10.38 4.13 12.73
CA LYS A 187 9.13 4.59 13.34
C LYS A 187 9.34 6.06 13.72
N SER A 188 8.43 6.95 13.32
CA SER A 188 8.44 8.33 13.79
C SER A 188 8.04 8.42 15.27
N ASN A 189 8.04 9.62 15.83
CA ASN A 189 7.52 9.87 17.18
C ASN A 189 5.98 9.87 17.29
N TRP A 190 5.22 9.59 16.22
CA TRP A 190 3.76 9.38 16.27
C TRP A 190 3.36 7.98 15.77
N HIS A 191 2.15 7.57 16.17
CA HIS A 191 1.51 6.35 15.73
C HIS A 191 0.77 6.55 14.41
N ILE A 192 0.44 5.44 13.75
CA ILE A 192 -0.26 5.41 12.45
C ILE A 192 -1.61 6.14 12.43
N ASP A 193 -2.17 6.49 13.59
CA ASP A 193 -3.37 7.32 13.69
C ASP A 193 -3.10 8.81 13.41
N GLY A 194 -1.83 9.23 13.32
CA GLY A 194 -1.40 10.61 13.11
C GLY A 194 -1.60 11.53 14.32
N LEU A 195 -2.13 11.01 15.43
CA LEU A 195 -2.58 11.80 16.58
C LEU A 195 -1.81 11.45 17.85
N THR A 196 -1.48 10.17 18.05
CA THR A 196 -0.90 9.70 19.30
C THR A 196 0.61 9.68 19.21
N THR A 197 1.29 10.30 20.19
CA THR A 197 2.75 10.26 20.30
C THR A 197 3.24 8.91 20.83
N ARG A 198 4.32 8.38 20.26
CA ARG A 198 5.02 7.21 20.79
C ARG A 198 5.82 7.62 22.02
N ILE A 199 5.61 6.92 23.13
CA ILE A 199 6.49 7.03 24.30
C ILE A 199 7.71 6.16 24.00
N ILE A 200 8.86 6.80 23.74
CA ILE A 200 10.16 6.16 23.44
C ILE A 200 10.91 5.87 24.73
#